data_AF-A0A1Z1WQ51-F1
#
_entry.id   AF-A0A1Z1WQ51-F1
#
_cell.length_a   1.000
_cell.length_b   1.000
_cell.length_c   1.000
_cell.angle_alpha   90.00
_cell.angle_beta   90.00
_cell.angle_gamma   90.00
#
_symmetry.space_group_name_H-M   'P 1'
#
loop_
_entity.id
_entity.type
_entity.pdbx_description
1 polymer ?
#
loop_
_entity_poly.entity_id
_entity_poly.type
_entity_poly.pdbx_seq_one_letter_code
_entity_poly.pdbx_strand_id
1 'polypeptide(L)'
;MIERRLLDQDHGLALTPAGADWLAELGVTVPSGTRRPSVRSCLDWTERRTHLAGTVGAALCRHALDTGWVTRVGTTRALVVTGSGRESLQRHLGLADETLVGSGGAAAA
;
A
#
# COMPACT_ATOMS: atom_id res chain seq x y z
N MET A 1 5.04 6.66 -2.09
CA MET A 1 4.22 7.69 -1.40
C MET A 1 5.06 8.88 -0.91
N ILE A 2 6.20 8.66 -0.26
CA ILE A 2 7.11 9.72 0.21
C ILE A 2 7.61 10.60 -0.96
N GLU A 3 8.09 10.00 -2.06
CA GLU A 3 8.54 10.73 -3.26
C GLU A 3 7.46 11.65 -3.86
N ARG A 4 6.18 11.30 -3.65
CA ARG A 4 5.03 12.08 -4.10
C ARG A 4 4.50 13.05 -3.02
N ARG A 5 5.20 13.18 -1.90
CA ARG A 5 4.81 14.00 -0.74
C ARG A 5 3.44 13.69 -0.16
N LEU A 6 2.97 12.44 -0.34
CA LEU A 6 1.74 11.94 0.30
C LEU A 6 2.01 11.47 1.73
N LEU A 7 3.24 11.09 2.02
CA LEU A 7 3.76 10.85 3.36
C LEU A 7 4.98 11.74 3.57
N ASP A 8 5.16 12.19 4.81
CA ASP A 8 6.35 12.87 5.29
C ASP A 8 7.13 11.94 6.24
N GLN A 9 8.44 12.12 6.32
CA GLN A 9 9.34 11.37 7.20
C GLN A 9 10.30 12.27 8.00
N ASP A 10 10.24 13.60 7.84
CA ASP A 10 11.20 14.54 8.46
C ASP A 10 11.16 14.52 9.99
N HIS A 11 9.99 14.26 10.57
CA HIS A 11 9.77 14.17 12.03
C HIS A 11 9.13 12.85 12.44
N GLY A 12 9.41 11.80 11.67
CA GLY A 12 8.72 10.51 11.74
C GLY A 12 7.68 10.37 10.64
N LEU A 13 7.29 9.12 10.36
CA LEU A 13 6.36 8.84 9.28
C LEU A 13 4.99 9.44 9.61
N ALA A 14 4.49 10.32 8.74
CA ALA A 14 3.20 11.00 8.89
C ALA A 14 2.44 11.06 7.57
N LEU A 15 1.10 11.05 7.63
CA LEU A 15 0.25 11.34 6.47
C LEU A 15 0.19 12.85 6.27
N THR A 16 0.49 13.32 5.06
CA THR A 16 0.40 14.75 4.73
C THR A 16 -1.05 15.14 4.37
N PRO A 17 -1.40 16.43 4.37
CA PRO A 17 -2.71 16.88 3.86
C PRO A 17 -2.98 16.41 2.43
N ALA A 18 -2.00 16.57 1.52
CA ALA A 18 -2.10 16.08 0.15
C ALA A 18 -2.27 14.55 0.08
N GLY A 19 -1.67 13.80 1.00
CA GLY A 19 -1.89 12.37 1.13
C GLY A 19 -3.31 12.01 1.56
N ALA A 20 -3.89 12.79 2.48
CA ALA A 20 -5.28 12.61 2.90
C ALA A 20 -6.26 12.92 1.76
N ASP A 21 -6.05 14.01 1.03
CA ASP A 21 -6.87 14.38 -0.12
C ASP A 21 -6.78 13.30 -1.22
N TRP A 22 -5.57 12.84 -1.53
CA TRP A 22 -5.36 11.76 -2.50
C TRP A 22 -6.07 10.46 -2.10
N LEU A 23 -6.05 10.10 -0.80
CA LEU A 23 -6.79 8.94 -0.31
C LEU A 23 -8.30 9.13 -0.50
N ALA A 24 -8.83 10.31 -0.21
CA ALA A 24 -10.24 10.62 -0.38
C ALA A 24 -10.67 10.57 -1.86
N GLU A 25 -9.88 11.17 -2.76
CA GLU A 25 -10.09 11.10 -4.22
C GLU A 25 -10.06 9.67 -4.75
N LEU A 26 -9.19 8.83 -4.17
CA LEU A 26 -9.12 7.41 -4.50
C LEU A 26 -10.30 6.60 -3.93
N GLY A 27 -11.13 7.19 -3.06
CA GLY A 27 -12.23 6.51 -2.38
C GLY A 27 -11.79 5.68 -1.17
N VAL A 28 -10.60 5.96 -0.62
CA VAL A 28 -10.06 5.30 0.59
C VAL A 28 -10.48 6.07 1.83
N THR A 29 -11.36 5.48 2.63
CA THR A 29 -11.74 6.04 3.94
C THR A 29 -10.79 5.55 5.02
N VAL A 30 -10.06 6.47 5.66
CA VAL A 30 -9.18 6.16 6.80
C VAL A 30 -9.93 6.39 8.11
N PRO A 31 -10.04 5.39 9.00
CA PRO A 31 -10.67 5.57 10.31
C PRO A 31 -9.92 6.60 11.17
N SER A 32 -10.65 7.58 11.69
CA SER A 32 -10.16 8.60 12.63
C SER A 32 -10.44 8.21 14.09
N GLY A 33 -9.73 8.86 15.04
CA GLY A 33 -10.00 8.70 16.48
C GLY A 33 -9.63 7.33 17.07
N THR A 34 -8.91 6.50 16.33
CA THR A 34 -8.47 5.18 16.82
C THR A 34 -7.21 5.29 17.67
N ARG A 35 -7.00 4.35 18.60
CA ARG A 35 -5.72 4.24 19.33
C ARG A 35 -4.56 3.75 18.45
N ARG A 36 -4.85 3.23 17.26
CA ARG A 36 -3.84 2.73 16.33
C ARG A 36 -3.17 3.91 15.63
N PRO A 37 -1.84 3.93 15.47
CA PRO A 37 -1.15 4.99 14.74
C PRO A 37 -1.67 5.08 13.30
N SER A 38 -1.78 6.31 12.79
CA SER A 38 -2.25 6.57 11.42
C SER A 38 -1.36 5.88 10.38
N VAL A 39 -0.06 6.12 10.51
CA VAL A 39 0.98 5.52 9.68
C VAL A 39 2.11 5.00 10.57
N ARG A 40 2.75 3.93 10.11
CA ARG A 40 3.87 3.27 10.78
C ARG A 40 4.73 2.58 9.74
N SER A 41 6.05 2.68 9.89
CA SER A 41 6.99 1.77 9.22
C SER A 41 7.00 0.43 9.96
N CYS A 42 6.74 -0.68 9.27
CA CYS A 42 6.71 -2.02 9.85
C CYS A 42 7.57 -2.99 9.03
N LEU A 43 8.45 -3.74 9.69
CA LEU A 43 9.25 -4.78 9.03
C LEU A 43 8.42 -6.05 8.88
N ASP A 44 8.21 -6.48 7.64
CA ASP A 44 7.76 -7.85 7.35
C ASP A 44 8.95 -8.79 7.53
N TRP A 45 8.86 -9.67 8.53
CA TRP A 45 9.94 -10.62 8.84
C TRP A 45 10.08 -11.74 7.80
N THR A 46 8.99 -12.09 7.12
CA THR A 46 8.98 -13.12 6.08
C THR A 46 9.68 -12.59 4.82
N GLU A 47 9.33 -11.38 4.40
CA GLU A 47 9.89 -10.75 3.19
C GLU A 47 11.17 -9.95 3.46
N ARG A 48 11.51 -9.71 4.73
CA ARG A 48 12.58 -8.80 5.19
C ARG A 48 12.47 -7.41 4.55
N ARG A 49 11.24 -6.96 4.35
CA ARG A 49 10.90 -5.70 3.68
C ARG A 49 10.06 -4.82 4.58
N THR A 50 10.37 -3.54 4.56
CA THR A 50 9.58 -2.55 5.30
C THR A 50 8.33 -2.18 4.50
N HIS A 51 7.17 -2.19 5.16
CA HIS A 51 5.91 -1.81 4.56
C HIS A 51 5.19 -0.72 5.36
N LEU A 52 4.24 -0.06 4.70
CA LEU A 52 3.32 0.88 5.33
C LEU A 52 2.30 0.12 6.18
N ALA A 53 2.36 0.34 7.49
CA ALA A 53 1.36 -0.12 8.45
C ALA A 53 0.62 1.08 9.06
N GLY A 54 -0.28 0.80 10.02
CA GLY A 54 -1.19 1.81 10.58
C GLY A 54 -2.58 1.75 9.93
N THR A 55 -3.45 2.68 10.28
CA THR A 55 -4.81 2.74 9.72
C THR A 55 -4.78 3.08 8.22
N VAL A 56 -3.87 3.93 7.77
CA VAL A 56 -3.69 4.28 6.34
C VAL A 56 -3.26 3.06 5.53
N GLY A 57 -2.21 2.36 5.97
CA GLY A 57 -1.73 1.16 5.27
C GLY A 57 -2.80 0.07 5.20
N ALA A 58 -3.56 -0.12 6.28
CA ALA A 58 -4.67 -1.08 6.29
C ALA A 58 -5.82 -0.67 5.36
N ALA A 59 -6.21 0.61 5.36
CA ALA A 59 -7.27 1.12 4.49
C ALA A 59 -6.89 1.03 3.01
N LEU A 60 -5.65 1.37 2.66
CA LEU A 60 -5.14 1.26 1.28
C LEU A 60 -5.06 -0.21 0.83
N CYS A 61 -4.59 -1.12 1.69
CA CYS A 61 -4.55 -2.55 1.39
C CYS A 61 -5.96 -3.12 1.15
N ARG A 62 -6.93 -2.72 1.99
CA ARG A 62 -8.33 -3.08 1.80
C ARG A 62 -8.87 -2.54 0.47
N HIS A 63 -8.65 -1.27 0.16
CA HIS A 63 -9.08 -0.69 -1.11
C HIS A 63 -8.46 -1.44 -2.31
N ALA A 64 -7.18 -1.76 -2.26
CA ALA A 64 -6.50 -2.50 -3.32
C ALA A 64 -7.08 -3.91 -3.53
N LEU A 65 -7.53 -4.57 -2.45
CA LEU A 65 -8.26 -5.84 -2.55
C LEU A 65 -9.67 -5.64 -3.12
N ASP A 66 -10.41 -4.68 -2.59
CA ASP A 66 -11.82 -4.41 -2.96
C ASP A 66 -11.96 -3.96 -4.43
N THR A 67 -10.95 -3.26 -4.96
CA THR A 67 -10.88 -2.80 -6.37
C THR A 67 -10.14 -3.77 -7.29
N GLY A 68 -9.63 -4.88 -6.75
CA GLY A 68 -8.91 -5.89 -7.53
C GLY A 68 -7.54 -5.45 -8.05
N TRP A 69 -6.91 -4.44 -7.45
CA TRP A 69 -5.51 -4.09 -7.74
C TRP A 69 -4.57 -5.20 -7.29
N VAL A 70 -4.93 -5.89 -6.22
CA VAL A 70 -4.22 -7.07 -5.72
C VAL A 70 -5.20 -8.19 -5.40
N THR A 71 -4.74 -9.43 -5.46
CA THR A 71 -5.51 -10.61 -5.02
C THR A 71 -4.66 -11.50 -4.12
N ARG A 72 -5.32 -12.34 -3.31
CA ARG A 72 -4.65 -13.28 -2.39
C ARG A 72 -4.17 -14.51 -3.14
N VAL A 73 -2.99 -14.99 -2.75
CA VAL A 73 -2.45 -16.27 -3.24
C VAL A 73 -2.84 -17.40 -2.30
N GLY A 74 -3.80 -18.22 -2.73
CA GLY A 74 -4.32 -19.35 -1.96
C GLY A 74 -4.87 -18.92 -0.58
N THR A 75 -4.50 -19.66 0.46
CA THR A 75 -4.90 -19.37 1.86
C THR A 75 -3.86 -18.54 2.62
N THR A 76 -2.81 -18.06 1.94
CA THR A 76 -1.71 -17.33 2.57
C THR A 76 -2.02 -15.83 2.72
N ARG A 77 -1.13 -15.11 3.43
CA ARG A 77 -1.17 -13.65 3.51
C ARG A 77 -0.55 -12.97 2.29
N ALA A 78 0.03 -13.73 1.36
CA ALA A 78 0.68 -13.19 0.17
C ALA A 78 -0.35 -12.59 -0.79
N LEU A 79 0.05 -11.49 -1.42
CA LEU A 79 -0.73 -10.76 -2.40
C LEU A 79 0.03 -10.72 -3.72
N VAL A 80 -0.70 -10.81 -4.84
CA VAL A 80 -0.16 -10.59 -6.18
C VAL A 80 -0.85 -9.39 -6.82
N VAL A 81 -0.07 -8.56 -7.50
CA VAL A 81 -0.58 -7.41 -8.25
C VAL A 81 -1.20 -7.89 -9.56
N THR A 82 -2.45 -7.51 -9.81
CA THR A 82 -3.17 -7.84 -11.05
C THR A 82 -2.76 -6.91 -12.19
N GLY A 83 -3.18 -7.19 -13.43
CA GLY A 83 -2.94 -6.28 -14.56
C GLY A 83 -3.51 -4.87 -14.33
N SER A 84 -4.78 -4.78 -13.91
CA SER A 84 -5.42 -3.49 -13.58
C SER A 84 -4.77 -2.81 -12.36
N GLY A 85 -4.22 -3.62 -11.43
CA GLY A 85 -3.43 -3.14 -10.32
C GLY A 85 -2.14 -2.46 -10.76
N ARG A 86 -1.41 -3.03 -11.72
CA ARG A 86 -0.20 -2.42 -12.27
C ARG A 86 -0.48 -1.04 -12.86
N GLU A 87 -1.49 -0.97 -13.74
CA GLU A 87 -1.89 0.29 -14.35
C GLU A 87 -2.28 1.35 -13.30
N SER A 88 -2.99 0.93 -12.26
CA SER A 88 -3.45 1.86 -11.22
C SER A 88 -2.33 2.30 -10.29
N LEU A 89 -1.45 1.39 -9.88
CA LEU A 89 -0.28 1.70 -9.08
C LEU A 89 0.70 2.60 -9.85
N GLN A 90 0.87 2.36 -11.15
CA GLN A 90 1.64 3.25 -12.01
C GLN A 90 0.99 4.64 -12.10
N ARG A 91 -0.32 4.72 -12.37
CA ARG A 91 -1.05 5.99 -12.51
C ARG A 91 -1.00 6.84 -11.25
N HIS A 92 -1.30 6.25 -10.09
CA HIS A 92 -1.46 7.01 -8.85
C HIS A 92 -0.15 7.18 -8.08
N LEU A 93 0.76 6.21 -8.17
CA LEU A 93 2.00 6.21 -7.37
C LEU A 93 3.27 6.25 -8.21
N GLY A 94 3.19 6.15 -9.54
CA GLY A 94 4.37 6.14 -10.42
C GLY A 94 5.21 4.88 -10.31
N LEU A 95 4.64 3.78 -9.81
CA LEU A 95 5.38 2.54 -9.62
C LEU A 95 5.65 1.86 -10.96
N ALA A 96 6.91 1.53 -11.20
CA ALA A 96 7.34 0.77 -12.36
C ALA A 96 7.19 -0.74 -12.11
N ASP A 97 7.09 -1.52 -13.19
CA ASP A 97 6.78 -2.95 -13.14
C ASP A 97 7.79 -3.72 -12.28
N GLU A 98 9.08 -3.39 -12.34
CA GLU A 98 10.13 -4.00 -11.52
C GLU A 98 9.90 -3.85 -10.01
N THR A 99 9.19 -2.81 -9.58
CA THR A 99 8.82 -2.59 -8.17
C THR A 99 7.63 -3.46 -7.77
N LEU A 100 6.76 -3.79 -8.73
CA LEU A 100 5.52 -4.53 -8.53
C LEU A 100 5.70 -6.04 -8.63
N VAL A 101 6.84 -6.51 -9.14
CA VAL A 101 7.22 -7.92 -9.05
C VAL A 101 7.69 -8.23 -7.63
N GLY A 102 6.96 -9.10 -6.93
CA GLY A 102 7.34 -9.57 -5.60
C GLY A 102 8.73 -10.23 -5.62
N SER A 103 9.51 -10.07 -4.55
CA SER A 103 10.83 -10.72 -4.40
C SER A 103 10.76 -12.23 -4.14
N GLY A 104 9.63 -12.86 -4.45
CA GLY A 104 9.40 -14.29 -4.28
C GLY A 104 8.84 -14.88 -5.57
N GLY A 105 9.74 -15.50 -6.35
CA GLY A 105 9.54 -16.68 -7.18
C GLY A 105 8.27 -16.82 -8.02
N ALA A 106 8.48 -17.03 -9.32
CA ALA A 106 7.54 -17.74 -10.17
C ALA A 106 7.00 -19.02 -9.50
N ALA A 107 5.68 -19.16 -9.45
CA ALA A 107 4.89 -20.41 -9.47
C ALA A 107 3.40 -20.01 -9.45
N ALA A 108 2.46 -20.52 -10.24
CA ALA A 108 2.37 -21.55 -11.27
C ALA A 108 1.17 -21.11 -12.17
N ALA A 109 1.03 -21.47 -13.45
CA ALA A 109 1.35 -22.71 -14.15
C ALA A 109 1.79 -22.44 -15.59
#